data_AF-A0A2W6TR74-F1
#
_entry.id   AF-A0A2W6TR74-F1
#
_cell.length_a   1.000
_cell.length_b   1.000
_cell.length_c   1.000
_cell.angle_alpha   90.00
_cell.angle_beta   90.00
_cell.angle_gamma   90.00
#
_symmetry.space_group_name_H-M   'P 1'
#
loop_
_entity.id
_entity.type
_entity.pdbx_description
1 polymer ?
#
loop_
_entity_poly.entity_id
_entity_poly.type
_entity_poly.pdbx_seq_one_letter_code
_entity_poly.pdbx_strand_id
1 'polypeptide(L)'
;MRFAKLNIKVLYALDKMGYTVLRSVNSVDDENPTWIPEKVKDVFQYILKMDCENALLVISDAINNIDPKDLKGEVLLDSIL
;
A
#
# COMPACT_ATOMS: atom_id res chain seq x y z
N MET A 1 10.36 14.00 -3.71
CA MET A 1 10.17 12.54 -3.75
C MET A 1 10.84 11.90 -2.56
N ARG A 2 10.09 11.78 -1.47
CA ARG A 2 10.47 11.10 -0.24
C ARG A 2 9.84 9.71 -0.22
N PHE A 3 10.67 8.70 0.02
CA PHE A 3 10.24 7.31 0.14
C PHE A 3 10.52 6.79 1.55
N ALA A 4 9.75 5.80 1.98
CA ALA A 4 10.04 5.03 3.18
C ALA A 4 9.85 3.54 2.91
N LYS A 5 10.80 2.73 3.38
CA LYS A 5 10.70 1.27 3.30
C LYS A 5 9.39 0.80 3.94
N LEU A 6 8.63 -0.04 3.23
CA LEU A 6 7.39 -0.59 3.74
C LEU A 6 7.68 -1.44 4.98
N ASN A 7 6.97 -1.14 6.07
CA ASN A 7 7.02 -1.91 7.31
C ASN A 7 5.76 -1.62 8.12
N ILE A 8 5.54 -2.40 9.19
CA ILE A 8 4.33 -2.30 10.01
C ILE A 8 4.11 -0.91 10.62
N LYS A 9 5.17 -0.17 10.98
CA LYS A 9 5.05 1.18 11.55
C LYS A 9 4.53 2.17 10.51
N VAL A 10 4.95 2.02 9.25
CA VAL A 10 4.47 2.83 8.13
C VAL A 10 2.99 2.54 7.89
N LEU A 11 2.57 1.28 7.89
CA LEU A 11 1.16 0.91 7.73
C LEU A 11 0.28 1.53 8.83
N TYR A 12 0.69 1.45 10.10
CA TYR A 12 -0.04 2.11 11.20
C TYR A 12 -0.09 3.63 11.07
N ALA A 13 0.97 4.26 10.59
CA ALA A 13 0.97 5.71 10.37
C ALA A 13 -0.02 6.10 9.27
N LEU A 14 -0.02 5.34 8.16
CA LEU A 14 -0.94 5.54 7.04
C LEU A 14 -2.41 5.32 7.43
N ASP A 15 -2.69 4.25 8.18
CA ASP A 15 -4.02 3.94 8.69
C ASP A 15 -4.56 5.09 9.57
N LYS A 16 -3.74 5.59 10.50
CA LYS A 16 -4.09 6.76 11.33
C LYS A 16 -4.33 8.04 10.54
N MET A 17 -3.72 8.17 9.36
CA MET A 17 -3.91 9.30 8.44
C MET A 17 -5.12 9.11 7.52
N GLY A 18 -5.82 7.97 7.61
CA GLY A 18 -7.01 7.63 6.83
C GLY A 18 -6.73 7.08 5.45
N TYR A 19 -5.51 6.62 5.17
CA TYR A 19 -5.22 5.83 3.97
C TYR A 19 -5.70 4.41 4.17
N THR A 20 -6.24 3.82 3.11
CA THR A 20 -6.90 2.51 3.18
C THR A 20 -6.20 1.46 2.34
N VAL A 21 -5.52 1.86 1.26
CA VAL A 21 -4.81 0.95 0.37
C VAL A 21 -3.44 1.50 -0.03
N LEU A 22 -2.55 0.59 -0.38
CA LEU A 22 -1.30 0.85 -1.10
C LEU A 22 -1.42 0.23 -2.49
N ARG A 23 -1.36 1.04 -3.54
CA ARG A 23 -1.31 0.58 -4.93
C ARG A 23 0.12 0.61 -5.45
N SER A 24 0.58 -0.49 -6.02
CA SER A 24 1.88 -0.57 -6.69
C SER A 24 1.82 0.14 -8.04
N VAL A 25 2.89 0.82 -8.43
CA VAL A 25 3.12 1.26 -9.82
C VAL A 25 3.85 0.20 -10.65
N ASN A 26 4.32 -0.84 -9.99
CA ASN A 26 5.01 -1.98 -10.57
C ASN A 26 4.06 -3.17 -10.76
N SER A 27 4.43 -4.09 -11.64
CA SER A 27 3.74 -5.37 -11.84
C SER A 27 3.66 -6.19 -10.55
N VAL A 28 2.67 -7.08 -10.47
CA VAL A 28 2.45 -7.98 -9.32
C VAL A 28 3.67 -8.82 -8.91
N ASP A 29 4.57 -9.15 -9.84
CA ASP A 29 5.74 -10.01 -9.60
C ASP A 29 7.01 -9.23 -9.18
N ASP A 30 6.92 -7.91 -8.99
CA ASP A 30 8.07 -7.10 -8.60
C ASP A 30 8.47 -7.41 -7.13
N GLU A 31 9.75 -7.77 -6.92
CA GLU A 31 10.27 -8.07 -5.58
C GLU A 31 10.45 -6.82 -4.71
N ASN A 32 10.51 -5.62 -5.32
CA ASN A 32 10.68 -4.34 -4.65
C ASN A 32 9.70 -3.28 -5.18
N PRO A 33 8.38 -3.48 -4.96
CA PRO A 33 7.35 -2.59 -5.52
C PRO A 33 7.40 -1.20 -4.90
N THR A 34 7.08 -0.18 -5.70
CA THR A 34 6.86 1.18 -5.22
C THR A 34 5.37 1.40 -4.98
N TRP A 35 5.02 1.71 -3.75
CA TRP A 35 3.64 1.85 -3.28
C TRP A 35 3.20 3.30 -3.23
N ILE A 36 2.02 3.57 -3.78
CA ILE A 36 1.30 4.84 -3.66
C ILE A 36 0.17 4.65 -2.65
N PRO A 37 0.16 5.39 -1.53
CA PRO A 37 -0.93 5.34 -0.57
C PRO A 37 -2.15 6.10 -1.07
N GLU A 38 -3.33 5.48 -0.99
CA GLU A 38 -4.59 6.06 -1.45
C GLU A 38 -5.70 5.98 -0.39
N LYS A 39 -6.56 7.00 -0.37
CA LYS A 39 -7.74 7.07 0.51
C LYS A 39 -8.96 6.63 -0.29
N VAL A 40 -9.38 5.39 -0.07
CA VAL A 40 -10.46 4.76 -0.82
C VAL A 40 -11.63 4.47 0.13
N LYS A 41 -12.80 5.03 -0.17
CA LYS A 41 -14.00 4.83 0.66
C LYS A 41 -14.55 3.40 0.60
N ASP A 42 -14.60 2.84 -0.61
CA ASP A 42 -15.08 1.49 -0.87
C ASP A 42 -13.97 0.70 -1.57
N VAL A 43 -13.21 -0.03 -0.76
CA VAL A 43 -12.07 -0.83 -1.22
C VAL A 43 -12.51 -1.92 -2.20
N PHE A 44 -13.70 -2.49 -2.01
CA PHE A 44 -14.21 -3.54 -2.89
C PHE A 44 -14.53 -3.00 -4.29
N GLN A 45 -15.26 -1.90 -4.37
CA GLN A 45 -15.54 -1.22 -5.65
C GLN A 45 -14.26 -0.71 -6.33
N TYR A 46 -13.26 -0.33 -5.55
CA TYR A 46 -11.97 0.09 -6.07
C TYR A 46 -11.21 -1.07 -6.71
N ILE A 47 -11.13 -2.22 -6.04
CA ILE A 47 -10.50 -3.44 -6.58
C ILE A 47 -11.17 -3.86 -7.89
N LEU A 48 -12.51 -3.82 -7.97
CA LEU A 48 -13.24 -4.18 -9.19
C LEU A 48 -12.92 -3.31 -10.41
N LYS A 49 -12.43 -2.08 -10.19
CA LYS A 49 -12.06 -1.13 -11.24
C LYS A 49 -10.56 -1.06 -11.49
N MET A 50 -9.77 -1.74 -10.67
CA MET A 50 -8.32 -1.70 -10.76
C MET A 50 -7.85 -2.60 -11.88
N ASP A 51 -6.78 -2.18 -12.56
CA ASP A 51 -6.08 -3.03 -13.51
C ASP A 51 -5.41 -4.21 -12.77
N CYS A 52 -5.62 -5.43 -13.24
CA CYS A 52 -5.15 -6.66 -12.60
C CYS A 52 -3.62 -6.80 -12.62
N GLU A 53 -2.93 -5.98 -13.41
CA GLU A 53 -1.47 -6.03 -13.56
C GLU A 53 -0.71 -5.41 -12.37
N ASN A 54 -1.37 -4.56 -11.57
CA ASN A 54 -0.75 -3.87 -10.44
C ASN A 54 -1.03 -4.59 -9.13
N ALA A 55 -0.02 -4.68 -8.25
CA ALA A 55 -0.22 -5.15 -6.89
C ALA A 55 -1.04 -4.14 -6.06
N LEU A 56 -1.89 -4.66 -5.17
CA LEU A 56 -2.62 -3.88 -4.19
C LEU A 56 -2.47 -4.50 -2.81
N LEU A 57 -2.31 -3.65 -1.81
CA LEU A 57 -2.29 -4.04 -0.42
C LEU A 57 -3.33 -3.22 0.34
N VAL A 58 -4.29 -3.90 0.97
CA VAL A 58 -5.28 -3.25 1.84
C VAL A 58 -4.64 -3.07 3.22
N ILE A 59 -4.53 -1.83 3.69
CA ILE A 59 -3.68 -1.48 4.84
C ILE A 59 -4.14 -2.20 6.11
N SER A 60 -5.45 -2.18 6.37
CA SER A 60 -6.03 -2.84 7.55
C SER A 60 -5.83 -4.36 7.52
N ASP A 61 -5.95 -4.99 6.35
CA ASP A 61 -5.71 -6.41 6.18
C ASP A 61 -4.24 -6.76 6.42
N ALA A 62 -3.33 -5.99 5.80
CA ALA A 62 -1.90 -6.17 5.95
C ALA A 62 -1.41 -6.04 7.40
N ILE A 63 -1.96 -5.10 8.16
CA ILE A 63 -1.62 -4.92 9.58
C ILE A 63 -1.96 -6.17 10.40
N ASN A 64 -3.05 -6.86 10.06
CA ASN A 64 -3.56 -7.97 10.86
C ASN A 64 -3.09 -9.34 10.37
N ASN A 65 -2.80 -9.48 9.08
CA ASN A 65 -2.67 -10.80 8.43
C ASN A 65 -1.32 -11.04 7.74
N ILE A 66 -0.48 -10.02 7.53
CA ILE A 66 0.83 -10.18 6.85
C ILE A 66 1.96 -10.23 7.88
N ASP A 67 2.88 -11.20 7.75
CA ASP A 67 4.11 -11.22 8.53
C ASP A 67 4.96 -9.98 8.16
N PRO A 68 5.42 -9.17 9.12
CA PRO A 68 6.25 -8.00 8.83
C PRO A 68 7.48 -8.25 7.95
N LYS A 69 7.97 -9.50 7.85
CA LYS A 69 9.08 -9.88 6.96
C LYS A 69 8.68 -9.93 5.48
N ASP A 70 7.41 -10.16 5.20
CA ASP A 70 6.86 -10.24 3.85
C ASP A 70 6.46 -8.85 3.30
N LEU A 71 6.50 -7.81 4.14
CA LEU A 71 6.36 -6.43 3.71
C LEU A 71 7.60 -5.98 2.93
N LYS A 72 7.44 -5.85 1.61
CA LYS A 72 8.51 -5.46 0.67
C LYS A 72 8.20 -4.14 -0.03
N GLY A 73 9.24 -3.52 -0.58
CA GLY A 73 9.10 -2.30 -1.36
C GLY A 73 9.22 -1.01 -0.55
N GLU A 74 8.93 0.10 -1.22
CA GLU A 74 9.02 1.45 -0.69
C GLU A 74 7.72 2.22 -0.92
N VAL A 75 7.29 3.01 0.07
CA VAL A 75 6.09 3.84 0.01
C VAL A 75 6.47 5.27 -0.32
N LEU A 76 5.82 5.85 -1.32
CA LEU A 76 5.93 7.26 -1.66
C LEU A 76 5.19 8.11 -0.61
N LEU A 77 5.94 8.94 0.12
CA LEU A 77 5.40 9.80 1.18
C LEU A 77 5.04 11.21 0.69
N ASP A 78 5.37 11.58 -0.55
CA ASP A 78 5.02 12.90 -1.10
C ASP A 78 3.50 13.11 -1.20
N SER A 79 2.71 12.04 -1.17
CA SER A 79 1.24 12.08 -1.17
C SER A 79 0.63 12.43 0.20
N ILE A 80 1.46 12.67 1.23
CA ILE A 80 1.06 12.74 2.65
C ILE A 80 1.27 14.14 3.26
N LEU A 81 2.05 15.02 2.61
CA LEU A 81 2.35 16.38 3.08
C LEU A 81 1.61 17.45 2.27
#